data_AF-A0A2H3SPW2-F1
#
_entry.id   AF-A0A2H3SPW2-F1
#
_cell.length_a   1.000
_cell.length_b   1.000
_cell.length_c   1.000
_cell.angle_alpha   90.00
_cell.angle_beta   90.00
_cell.angle_gamma   90.00
#
_symmetry.space_group_name_H-M   'P 1'
#
loop_
_entity.id
_entity.type
_entity.pdbx_description
1 polymer ?
#
loop_
_entity_poly.entity_id
_entity_poly.type
_entity_poly.pdbx_seq_one_letter_code
_entity_poly.pdbx_strand_id
1 'polypeptide(L)'
;MVYYVDRLCAMYQEFTINTLTVHRFLITAATVAAKGLSDSFWNNTTYARVGGVRVAELKLLELEFLYRVDWKIVPNPEVLVAYYKSLVERTPGYVLESDGSDDDEDEDDDADDGENAVSDD
;
A
#
# COMPACT_ATOMS: atom_id res chain seq x y z
N MET A 1 1.96 -6.30 -2.20
CA MET A 1 2.58 -6.92 -3.39
C MET A 1 2.94 -5.89 -4.46
N VAL A 2 2.02 -5.00 -4.85
CA VAL A 2 2.27 -3.93 -5.84
C VAL A 2 3.51 -3.10 -5.49
N TYR A 3 3.63 -2.62 -4.24
CA TYR A 3 4.85 -1.94 -3.76
C TYR A 3 6.15 -2.70 -4.06
N TYR A 4 6.18 -4.03 -3.87
CA TYR A 4 7.38 -4.83 -4.12
C TYR A 4 7.67 -5.01 -5.61
N VAL A 5 6.66 -4.94 -6.48
CA VAL A 5 6.88 -4.94 -7.93
C VAL A 5 7.65 -3.68 -8.30
N ASP A 6 7.12 -2.52 -7.92
CA ASP A 6 7.70 -1.23 -8.28
C ASP A 6 9.07 -1.05 -7.64
N ARG A 7 9.23 -1.46 -6.37
CA ARG A 7 10.52 -1.42 -5.66
C ARG A 7 11.56 -2.30 -6.36
N LEU A 8 11.21 -3.54 -6.72
CA LEU A 8 12.16 -4.46 -7.34
C LEU A 8 12.52 -4.00 -8.76
N CYS A 9 11.55 -3.60 -9.57
CA CYS A 9 11.81 -3.10 -10.92
C CYS A 9 12.61 -1.79 -10.91
N ALA A 10 12.39 -0.90 -9.93
CA ALA A 10 13.19 0.31 -9.79
C ALA A 10 14.66 -0.01 -9.45
N MET A 11 14.91 -0.97 -8.55
CA MET A 11 16.26 -1.32 -8.09
C MET A 11 16.98 -2.30 -9.01
N TYR A 12 16.24 -3.06 -9.83
CA TYR A 12 16.77 -4.07 -10.74
C TYR A 12 16.11 -3.92 -12.12
N GLN A 13 16.68 -3.04 -12.95
CA GLN A 13 16.11 -2.63 -14.23
C GLN A 13 15.97 -3.78 -15.25
N GLU A 14 16.82 -4.80 -15.19
CA GLU A 14 16.73 -5.98 -16.07
C GLU A 14 15.60 -6.93 -15.67
N PHE A 15 15.02 -6.76 -14.47
CA PHE A 15 13.88 -7.56 -14.03
C PHE A 15 12.56 -6.99 -14.53
N THR A 16 11.86 -7.78 -15.34
CA THR A 16 10.52 -7.47 -15.82
C THR A 16 9.52 -8.47 -15.27
N ILE A 17 8.40 -7.98 -14.75
CA ILE A 17 7.24 -8.82 -14.40
C ILE A 17 6.53 -9.25 -15.68
N ASN A 18 6.44 -10.56 -15.89
CA ASN A 18 5.69 -11.18 -16.98
C ASN A 18 5.21 -12.58 -16.55
N THR A 19 4.56 -13.31 -17.45
CA THR A 19 4.01 -14.64 -17.18
C THR A 19 5.06 -15.69 -16.79
N LEU A 20 6.35 -15.47 -17.09
CA LEU A 20 7.44 -16.38 -16.73
C LEU A 20 8.08 -16.03 -15.36
N THR A 21 8.00 -14.78 -14.92
CA THR A 21 8.65 -14.31 -13.69
C THR A 21 7.69 -14.12 -12.52
N VAL A 22 6.41 -13.81 -12.79
CA VAL A 22 5.43 -13.39 -11.77
C VAL A 22 5.21 -14.43 -10.67
N HIS A 23 5.16 -15.73 -11.01
CA HIS A 23 4.89 -16.77 -10.03
C HIS A 23 5.99 -16.84 -8.96
N ARG A 24 7.25 -16.89 -9.41
CA ARG A 24 8.43 -16.92 -8.52
C ARG A 24 8.56 -15.64 -7.73
N PHE A 25 8.28 -14.50 -8.35
CA PHE A 25 8.24 -13.21 -7.67
C PHE A 25 7.22 -13.20 -6.54
N LEU A 26 5.97 -13.60 -6.80
CA LEU A 26 4.88 -13.55 -5.81
C LEU A 26 5.20 -14.38 -4.57
N ILE A 27 5.62 -15.64 -4.74
CA ILE A 27 5.94 -16.49 -3.59
C ILE A 27 7.14 -15.94 -2.79
N THR A 28 8.14 -15.38 -3.48
CA THR A 28 9.33 -14.81 -2.84
C THR A 28 8.97 -13.56 -2.06
N ALA A 29 8.31 -12.59 -2.69
CA ALA A 29 7.91 -11.33 -2.08
C ALA A 29 6.94 -11.56 -0.91
N ALA A 30 5.99 -12.48 -1.03
CA ALA A 30 5.08 -12.84 0.06
C ALA A 30 5.82 -13.48 1.24
N THR A 31 6.78 -14.37 0.97
CA THR A 31 7.59 -15.01 2.03
C THR A 31 8.44 -13.97 2.77
N VAL A 32 9.14 -13.09 2.04
CA VAL A 32 9.95 -12.02 2.62
C VAL A 32 9.09 -11.05 3.43
N ALA A 33 7.96 -10.62 2.90
CA ALA A 33 7.05 -9.70 3.58
C ALA A 33 6.49 -10.30 4.86
N ALA A 34 6.00 -11.55 4.82
CA ALA A 34 5.45 -12.20 6.00
C ALA A 34 6.50 -12.37 7.10
N LYS A 35 7.72 -12.79 6.75
CA LYS A 35 8.81 -12.95 7.73
C LYS A 35 9.36 -11.63 8.25
N GLY A 36 9.32 -10.57 7.45
CA GLY A 36 9.92 -9.28 7.79
C GLY A 36 8.95 -8.30 8.46
N LEU A 37 7.64 -8.44 8.24
CA LEU A 37 6.63 -7.46 8.66
C LEU A 37 5.52 -8.03 9.55
N SER A 38 5.45 -9.35 9.74
CA SER A 38 4.39 -9.97 10.55
C SER A 38 4.96 -10.63 11.80
N ASP A 39 4.25 -10.50 12.92
CA ASP A 39 4.60 -11.16 14.19
C ASP A 39 4.42 -12.69 14.13
N SER A 40 3.60 -13.16 13.20
CA SER A 40 3.36 -14.58 12.93
C SER A 40 3.75 -14.92 11.49
N PHE A 41 4.71 -15.83 11.35
CA PHE A 41 5.21 -16.28 10.04
C PHE A 41 5.55 -17.77 10.07
N TRP A 42 5.64 -18.38 8.89
CA TRP A 42 6.01 -19.78 8.73
C TRP A 42 7.47 -19.95 8.31
N ASN A 43 7.97 -21.19 8.36
CA ASN A 43 9.29 -21.49 7.81
C ASN A 43 9.24 -21.64 6.28
N ASN A 44 10.42 -21.59 5.65
CA ASN A 44 10.54 -21.70 4.19
C ASN A 44 10.02 -23.03 3.65
N THR A 45 10.02 -24.11 4.44
CA THR A 45 9.46 -25.40 3.99
C THR A 45 7.96 -25.30 3.75
N THR A 46 7.23 -24.61 4.64
CA THR A 46 5.79 -24.38 4.49
C THR A 46 5.50 -23.50 3.27
N TYR A 47 6.19 -22.37 3.13
CA TYR A 47 5.99 -21.47 2.00
C TYR A 47 6.34 -22.14 0.67
N ALA A 48 7.48 -22.86 0.59
CA ALA A 48 7.89 -23.56 -0.62
C ALA A 48 6.90 -24.66 -1.03
N ARG A 49 6.35 -25.38 -0.05
CA ARG A 49 5.31 -26.40 -0.30
C ARG A 49 4.05 -25.79 -0.90
N VAL A 50 3.57 -24.67 -0.35
CA VAL A 50 2.38 -23.98 -0.86
C VAL A 50 2.65 -23.37 -2.23
N GLY A 51 3.81 -22.75 -2.42
CA GLY A 51 4.22 -22.14 -3.67
C GLY A 51 4.71 -23.10 -4.75
N GLY A 52 4.72 -24.42 -4.50
CA GLY A 52 5.12 -25.42 -5.48
C GLY A 52 6.58 -25.31 -5.96
N VAL A 53 7.49 -24.80 -5.11
CA VAL A 53 8.92 -24.62 -5.43
C VAL A 53 9.80 -25.44 -4.50
N ARG A 54 11.05 -25.70 -4.89
CA ARG A 54 11.99 -26.40 -4.00
C ARG A 54 12.37 -25.48 -2.83
N VAL A 55 12.55 -26.04 -1.63
CA VAL A 55 12.95 -25.25 -0.46
C VAL A 55 14.29 -24.52 -0.68
N ALA A 56 15.26 -25.17 -1.31
CA ALA A 56 16.55 -24.57 -1.63
C ALA A 56 16.42 -23.40 -2.62
N GLU A 57 15.50 -23.51 -3.56
CA GLU A 57 15.19 -22.47 -4.54
C GLU A 57 14.51 -21.28 -3.87
N LEU A 58 13.52 -21.50 -3.00
CA LEU A 58 12.90 -20.40 -2.25
C LEU A 58 13.91 -19.66 -1.36
N LYS A 59 14.82 -20.38 -0.68
CA LYS A 59 15.90 -19.77 0.10
C LYS A 59 16.79 -18.85 -0.75
N LEU A 60 17.16 -19.30 -1.94
CA LEU A 60 17.99 -18.52 -2.86
C LEU A 60 17.21 -17.30 -3.38
N LEU A 61 15.94 -17.48 -3.75
CA LEU A 61 15.08 -16.39 -4.20
C LEU A 61 14.87 -15.33 -3.11
N GLU A 62 14.63 -15.72 -1.86
CA GLU A 62 14.51 -14.78 -0.74
C GLU A 62 15.77 -13.94 -0.59
N LEU A 63 16.94 -14.58 -0.60
CA LEU A 63 18.22 -13.89 -0.44
C LEU A 63 18.49 -12.94 -1.61
N GLU A 64 18.29 -13.40 -2.85
CA GLU A 64 18.43 -12.59 -4.05
C GLU A 64 17.50 -11.37 -3.99
N PHE A 65 16.22 -11.58 -3.67
CA PHE A 65 15.24 -10.50 -3.54
C PHE A 65 15.68 -9.45 -2.53
N LEU A 66 16.12 -9.88 -1.33
CA LEU A 66 16.59 -8.99 -0.27
C LEU A 66 17.82 -8.18 -0.69
N TYR A 67 18.77 -8.78 -1.40
CA TYR A 67 19.91 -8.06 -1.96
C TYR A 67 19.47 -7.03 -3.02
N ARG A 68 18.57 -7.40 -3.94
CA ARG A 68 18.10 -6.48 -4.98
C ARG A 68 17.38 -5.26 -4.41
N VAL A 69 16.65 -5.41 -3.32
CA VAL A 69 15.92 -4.29 -2.69
C VAL A 69 16.72 -3.58 -1.59
N ASP A 70 18.00 -3.92 -1.42
CA ASP A 70 18.90 -3.37 -0.39
C ASP A 70 18.31 -3.51 1.03
N TRP A 71 17.68 -4.67 1.31
CA TRP A 71 17.00 -4.98 2.58
C TRP A 71 15.88 -4.00 3.01
N LYS A 72 15.56 -3.00 2.18
CA LYS A 72 14.54 -1.98 2.41
C LYS A 72 13.15 -2.51 2.02
N ILE A 73 12.63 -3.40 2.87
CA ILE A 73 11.35 -4.10 2.63
C ILE A 73 10.15 -3.47 3.33
N VAL A 74 10.37 -2.51 4.25
CA VAL A 74 9.29 -1.81 4.95
C VAL A 74 8.78 -0.67 4.07
N PRO A 75 7.53 -0.71 3.60
CA PRO A 75 6.94 0.39 2.84
C PRO A 75 6.56 1.56 3.75
N ASN A 76 6.60 2.78 3.20
CA ASN A 76 6.05 3.94 3.89
C ASN A 76 4.50 3.88 3.85
N PRO A 77 3.76 4.13 4.94
CA PRO A 77 2.31 4.02 4.95
C PRO A 77 1.60 4.88 3.90
N GLU A 78 2.07 6.10 3.66
CA GLU A 78 1.47 7.02 2.69
C GLU A 78 1.57 6.47 1.26
N VAL A 79 2.65 5.75 0.96
CA VAL A 79 2.84 5.09 -0.35
C VAL A 79 1.84 3.94 -0.52
N LEU A 80 1.57 3.17 0.54
CA LEU A 80 0.56 2.10 0.49
C LEU A 80 -0.84 2.67 0.28
N VAL A 81 -1.19 3.75 0.98
CA VAL A 81 -2.45 4.46 0.80
C VAL A 81 -2.57 4.97 -0.64
N ALA A 82 -1.53 5.58 -1.20
CA ALA A 82 -1.53 6.06 -2.57
C ALA A 82 -1.77 4.93 -3.59
N TYR A 83 -1.15 3.76 -3.42
CA TYR A 83 -1.42 2.59 -4.27
C TYR A 83 -2.87 2.13 -4.17
N TYR A 84 -3.44 2.12 -2.96
CA TYR A 84 -4.83 1.73 -2.74
C TYR A 84 -5.80 2.71 -3.40
N LYS A 85 -5.60 4.02 -3.20
CA LYS A 85 -6.38 5.08 -3.86
C LYS A 85 -6.36 4.94 -5.39
N SER A 86 -5.16 4.83 -5.96
CA SER A 86 -4.98 4.66 -7.40
C SER A 86 -5.66 3.40 -7.95
N LEU A 87 -5.75 2.33 -7.15
CA LEU A 87 -6.42 1.08 -7.55
C LEU A 87 -7.94 1.25 -7.59
N VAL A 88 -8.52 1.93 -6.59
CA VAL A 88 -9.96 2.18 -6.51
C VAL A 88 -10.41 3.11 -7.63
N GLU A 89 -9.69 4.21 -7.87
CA GLU A 89 -9.98 5.17 -8.96
C GLU A 89 -10.05 4.52 -10.34
N ARG A 90 -9.26 3.47 -10.56
CA ARG A 90 -9.18 2.73 -11.83
C ARG A 90 -10.22 1.61 -11.96
N THR A 91 -10.99 1.33 -10.92
CA THR A 91 -11.93 0.19 -10.89
C THR A 91 -13.35 0.70 -10.68
N PRO A 92 -14.17 0.79 -11.73
CA PRO A 92 -15.55 1.26 -11.62
C PRO A 92 -16.34 0.42 -10.61
N GLY A 93 -17.15 1.08 -9.77
CA GLY A 93 -18.01 0.43 -8.77
C GLY A 93 -17.38 0.25 -7.38
N TYR A 94 -16.13 0.64 -7.19
CA TYR A 94 -15.51 0.73 -5.87
C TYR A 94 -15.40 2.20 -5.44
N VAL A 95 -15.69 2.48 -4.17
CA VAL A 95 -15.60 3.82 -3.58
C VAL A 95 -14.87 3.68 -2.24
N LEU A 96 -13.96 4.62 -1.97
CA LEU A 96 -13.31 4.71 -0.67
C LEU A 96 -14.32 5.30 0.32
N GLU A 97 -14.44 4.68 1.48
CA GLU A 97 -15.12 5.31 2.60
C GLU A 97 -14.40 6.63 2.91
N SER A 98 -15.15 7.74 2.98
CA SER A 98 -14.59 9.01 3.38
C SER A 98 -14.20 8.91 4.86
N ASP A 99 -12.95 9.22 5.17
CA ASP A 99 -12.55 9.47 6.55
C ASP A 99 -13.43 10.63 7.02
N GLY A 100 -14.40 10.36 7.91
CA GLY A 100 -15.47 11.30 8.30
C GLY A 100 -15.00 12.51 9.12
N SER A 101 -13.93 13.17 8.72
CA SER A 101 -13.63 14.55 9.04
C SER A 101 -14.23 15.42 7.94
N ASP A 102 -15.55 15.56 7.96
CA ASP A 102 -16.14 16.79 7.45
C ASP A 102 -15.67 17.87 8.45
N ASP A 103 -14.72 18.69 8.01
CA ASP A 103 -14.43 19.95 8.67
C ASP A 103 -15.73 20.76 8.61
N ASP A 104 -16.41 20.89 9.76
CA ASP A 104 -17.49 21.86 9.98
C ASP A 104 -16.89 23.28 9.87
N GLU A 105 -16.55 23.70 8.66
CA GLU A 105 -16.30 25.10 8.31
C GLU A 105 -17.53 25.64 7.57
N ASP A 106 -18.05 26.75 8.12
CA ASP A 106 -18.96 27.75 7.54
C ASP A 106 -20.41 27.74 8.02
N GLU A 107 -20.66 28.42 9.14
CA GLU A 107 -21.86 29.26 9.35
C GLU A 107 -21.55 30.32 10.45
N ASP A 108 -20.66 31.28 10.13
CA ASP A 108 -20.65 32.58 10.83
C ASP A 108 -21.85 33.38 10.31
N ASP A 109 -23.01 33.22 10.96
CA ASP A 109 -24.18 34.07 10.77
C ASP A 109 -23.89 35.46 11.37
N ASP A 110 -23.43 36.39 10.52
CA ASP A 110 -23.41 37.83 10.78
C ASP A 110 -24.86 38.33 10.97
N ALA A 111 -25.34 38.36 12.22
CA ALA A 111 -26.53 39.10 12.60
C ALA A 111 -26.20 40.60 12.76
N ASP A 112 -26.18 41.31 11.63
CA ASP A 112 -26.46 42.75 11.56
C ASP A 112 -27.96 42.95 11.81
N ASP A 113 -28.32 43.56 12.95
CA ASP A 113 -29.59 44.29 13.00
C ASP A 113 -29.36 45.62 13.69
N GLY A 114 -29.31 46.65 12.85
CA GLY A 114 -29.04 48.03 13.20
C GLY A 114 -30.07 48.60 14.17
N GLU A 115 -29.54 49.35 15.13
CA GLU A 115 -30.29 50.28 15.98
C GLU A 115 -31.04 51.29 15.10
N ASN A 116 -32.36 51.16 15.00
CA ASN A 116 -33.20 52.23 14.48
C ASN A 116 -33.74 53.05 15.65
N ALA A 117 -33.04 54.13 15.98
CA ALA A 117 -33.60 55.24 16.74
C ALA A 117 -34.48 56.09 15.80
N VAL A 118 -35.68 56.47 16.26
CA VAL A 118 -36.19 57.87 16.30
C VAL A 118 -37.67 57.90 16.72
N SER A 119 -37.99 59.01 17.38
CA SER A 119 -39.17 59.51 18.10
C SER A 119 -40.54 59.50 17.39
N ASP A 120 -41.63 59.59 18.16
CA ASP A 120 -42.47 60.81 18.22
C ASP A 120 -43.67 60.68 19.20
N ASP A 121 -43.98 61.84 19.81
CA ASP A 121 -45.09 62.28 20.71
C ASP A 121 -45.20 61.75 22.16
#